data_AF-A0A7K2X4U8-F1
#
_entry.id   AF-A0A7K2X4U8-F1
#
_cell.length_a   1.000
_cell.length_b   1.000
_cell.length_c   1.000
_cell.angle_alpha   90.00
_cell.angle_beta   90.00
_cell.angle_gamma   90.00
#
_symmetry.space_group_name_H-M   'P 1'
#
loop_
_entity.id
_entity.type
_entity.pdbx_description
1 polymer ?
#
loop_
_entity_poly.entity_id
_entity_poly.type
_entity_poly.pdbx_seq_one_letter_code
_entity_poly.pdbx_strand_id
1 'polypeptide(L)'
;MSASAAADTTRPTSSGVLRALRRAVHPTDPVETARALVTGGSVRIALCVDCPDELDAIGRALGICRRMLAADPPELRGYAVADCRRL
;
A
#
# COMPACT_ATOMS: atom_id res chain seq x y z
N MET A 1 31.06 -12.08 -21.29
CA MET A 1 30.13 -10.94 -21.41
C MET A 1 29.11 -11.07 -20.30
N SER A 2 29.25 -10.26 -19.25
CA SER A 2 28.39 -10.30 -18.06
C SER A 2 26.99 -9.81 -18.41
N ALA A 3 26.00 -10.70 -18.27
CA ALA A 3 24.60 -10.33 -18.36
C ALA A 3 24.26 -9.44 -17.17
N SER A 4 24.01 -8.17 -17.49
CA SER A 4 23.58 -7.11 -16.60
C SER A 4 22.42 -7.56 -15.72
N ALA A 5 22.51 -7.24 -14.42
CA ALA A 5 21.42 -7.36 -13.47
C ALA A 5 20.23 -6.53 -13.96
N ALA A 6 19.33 -7.16 -14.72
CA ALA A 6 17.96 -6.72 -14.82
C ALA A 6 17.41 -6.84 -13.40
N ALA A 7 17.48 -5.74 -12.65
CA ALA A 7 16.95 -5.66 -11.31
C ALA A 7 15.54 -6.26 -11.32
N ASP A 8 15.32 -7.22 -10.40
CA ASP A 8 14.05 -7.81 -10.05
C ASP A 8 13.10 -6.68 -9.58
N THR A 9 12.62 -5.90 -10.54
CA THR A 9 11.84 -4.65 -10.38
C THR A 9 10.35 -4.95 -10.27
N THR A 10 9.96 -6.22 -10.32
CA THR A 10 8.58 -6.69 -10.30
C THR A 10 8.09 -7.02 -8.89
N ARG A 11 8.98 -7.21 -7.90
CA ARG A 11 8.56 -7.46 -6.52
C ARG A 11 8.39 -6.16 -5.74
N PRO A 12 7.27 -6.00 -5.00
CA PRO A 12 7.11 -4.86 -4.12
C PRO A 12 8.19 -4.84 -3.04
N THR A 13 8.65 -3.64 -2.73
CA THR A 13 9.52 -3.37 -1.59
C THR A 13 8.76 -2.49 -0.60
N SER A 14 9.07 -2.57 0.70
CA SER A 14 8.41 -1.70 1.69
C SER A 14 8.53 -0.21 1.34
N SER A 15 9.67 0.22 0.79
CA SER A 15 9.87 1.60 0.36
C SER A 15 9.08 1.96 -0.89
N GLY A 16 8.97 1.05 -1.87
CA GLY A 16 8.11 1.22 -3.05
C GLY A 16 6.63 1.34 -2.67
N VAL A 17 6.15 0.44 -1.82
CA VAL A 17 4.78 0.47 -1.29
C VAL A 17 4.49 1.79 -0.57
N LEU A 18 5.38 2.26 0.31
CA LEU A 18 5.19 3.54 0.99
C LEU A 18 5.21 4.73 0.02
N ARG A 19 5.98 4.65 -1.07
CA ARG A 19 6.00 5.69 -2.10
C ARG A 19 4.70 5.70 -2.90
N ALA A 20 4.19 4.53 -3.29
CA ALA A 20 2.89 4.38 -3.94
C ALA A 20 1.76 4.90 -3.04
N LEU A 21 1.79 4.53 -1.76
CA LEU A 21 0.84 5.01 -0.75
C LEU A 21 0.86 6.54 -0.64
N ARG A 22 2.05 7.16 -0.50
CA ARG A 22 2.19 8.62 -0.41
C ARG A 22 1.62 9.36 -1.62
N ARG A 23 1.63 8.76 -2.81
CA ARG A 23 1.01 9.33 -4.01
C ARG A 23 -0.51 9.22 -4.02
N ALA A 24 -1.05 8.23 -3.30
CA ALA A 24 -2.49 7.96 -3.22
C ALA A 24 -3.20 8.71 -2.08
N VAL A 25 -2.43 9.17 -1.09
CA VAL A 25 -2.91 9.99 0.03
C VAL A 25 -3.12 11.43 -0.46
N HIS A 26 -4.33 11.93 -0.28
CA HIS A 26 -4.68 13.34 -0.49
C HIS A 26 -4.28 14.18 0.73
N PRO A 27 -4.03 15.49 0.56
CA PRO A 27 -3.73 16.39 1.68
C PRO A 27 -4.81 16.43 2.77
N THR A 28 -6.05 16.08 2.42
CA THR A 28 -7.20 16.04 3.33
C THR A 28 -7.45 14.66 3.96
N ASP A 29 -6.66 13.65 3.60
CA ASP A 29 -6.74 12.35 4.26
C ASP A 29 -6.06 12.45 5.64
N PRO A 30 -6.70 11.98 6.72
CA PRO A 30 -6.17 12.12 8.08
C PRO A 30 -5.14 11.02 8.41
N VAL A 31 -4.10 10.87 7.58
CA VAL A 31 -3.05 9.86 7.79
C VAL A 31 -1.88 10.47 8.55
N GLU A 32 -1.64 10.01 9.78
CA GLU A 32 -0.50 10.46 10.59
C GLU A 32 0.77 9.72 10.22
N THR A 33 0.69 8.39 10.14
CA THR A 33 1.84 7.52 9.88
C THR A 33 1.45 6.28 9.08
N ALA A 34 2.44 5.68 8.39
CA ALA A 34 2.26 4.45 7.66
C ALA A 34 3.50 3.54 7.76
N ARG A 35 3.26 2.23 7.84
CA ARG A 35 4.28 1.18 7.76
C ARG A 35 3.89 0.15 6.72
N ALA A 36 4.88 -0.39 6.01
CA ALA A 36 4.68 -1.44 5.02
C ALA A 36 5.60 -2.62 5.29
N LEU A 37 5.03 -3.82 5.23
CA LEU A 37 5.73 -5.09 5.33
C LEU A 37 5.42 -5.91 4.08
N VAL A 38 6.47 -6.40 3.41
CA VAL A 38 6.34 -7.30 2.25
C VAL A 38 6.78 -8.70 2.67
N THR A 39 5.88 -9.67 2.51
CA THR A 39 6.13 -11.08 2.89
C THR A 39 5.58 -12.02 1.84
N GLY A 40 6.46 -12.80 1.18
CA GLY A 40 6.11 -14.02 0.44
C GLY A 40 4.89 -13.95 -0.49
N GLY A 41 4.68 -12.82 -1.19
CA GLY A 41 3.52 -12.61 -2.08
C GLY A 41 2.37 -11.80 -1.48
N SER A 42 2.53 -11.26 -0.28
CA SER A 42 1.58 -10.35 0.37
C SER A 42 2.24 -9.04 0.77
N VAL A 43 1.46 -7.97 0.77
CA VAL A 43 1.84 -6.65 1.27
C VAL A 43 0.88 -6.28 2.39
N ARG A 44 1.42 -6.00 3.57
CA ARG A 44 0.66 -5.52 4.73
C ARG A 44 0.99 -4.05 4.95
N ILE A 45 -0.06 -3.25 5.08
CA ILE A 45 0.05 -1.81 5.34
C ILE A 45 -0.63 -1.53 6.66
N ALA A 46 0.09 -0.93 7.59
CA ALA A 46 -0.48 -0.35 8.81
C ALA A 46 -0.60 1.15 8.61
N LEU A 47 -1.80 1.70 8.79
CA LEU A 47 -2.11 3.13 8.69
C LEU A 47 -2.56 3.63 10.05
N CYS A 48 -1.91 4.67 10.56
CA CYS A 48 -2.43 5.46 11.67
C CYS A 48 -3.31 6.57 11.08
N VAL A 49 -4.61 6.49 11.35
CA VAL A 49 -5.61 7.41 10.83
C VAL A 49 -6.16 8.20 12.01
N ASP A 50 -6.04 9.53 11.97
CA ASP A 50 -6.61 10.43 12.97
C ASP A 50 -8.12 10.56 12.72
N CYS A 51 -8.89 9.66 13.32
CA CYS A 51 -10.34 9.63 13.19
C CYS A 51 -10.97 9.17 14.51
N PRO A 52 -12.02 9.85 15.00
CA PRO A 52 -12.67 9.48 16.27
C PRO A 52 -13.51 8.20 16.17
N ASP A 53 -13.93 7.80 14.98
CA ASP A 53 -14.70 6.59 14.73
C ASP A 53 -13.87 5.52 14.03
N GLU A 54 -13.89 4.30 14.57
CA GLU A 54 -13.08 3.18 14.07
C GLU A 54 -13.54 2.70 12.69
N LEU A 55 -14.86 2.69 12.42
CA LEU A 55 -15.39 2.25 11.14
C LEU A 55 -15.05 3.27 10.04
N ASP A 56 -15.11 4.55 10.35
CA ASP A 56 -14.66 5.62 9.46
C ASP A 56 -13.15 5.52 9.21
N ALA A 57 -12.34 5.24 10.24
CA ALA A 57 -10.90 5.02 10.09
C ALA A 57 -10.60 3.86 9.12
N ILE A 58 -11.29 2.73 9.29
CA ILE A 58 -11.20 1.56 8.41
C ILE A 58 -11.65 1.93 6.99
N GLY A 59 -12.77 2.62 6.84
CA GLY A 59 -13.29 3.06 5.55
C GLY A 59 -12.31 3.96 4.79
N ARG A 60 -11.69 4.91 5.49
CA ARG A 60 -10.65 5.80 4.94
C ARG A 60 -9.40 5.03 4.54
N ALA A 61 -8.91 4.14 5.40
CA ALA A 61 -7.77 3.28 5.10
C ALA A 61 -8.00 2.43 3.84
N LEU A 62 -9.17 1.79 3.72
CA LEU A 62 -9.55 1.02 2.53
C LEU A 62 -9.67 1.91 1.29
N GLY A 63 -10.23 3.11 1.41
CA GLY A 63 -10.33 4.09 0.33
C GLY A 63 -8.95 4.48 -0.22
N ILE A 64 -7.99 4.74 0.67
CA ILE A 64 -6.60 5.06 0.31
C ILE A 64 -5.95 3.87 -0.40
N CYS A 65 -6.05 2.66 0.15
CA CYS A 65 -5.50 1.46 -0.47
C CYS A 65 -6.10 1.18 -1.86
N ARG A 66 -7.40 1.41 -2.04
CA ARG A 66 -8.06 1.29 -3.36
C ARG A 66 -7.55 2.33 -4.35
N ARG A 67 -7.40 3.60 -3.94
CA ARG A 67 -6.79 4.65 -4.79
C ARG A 67 -5.37 4.28 -5.19
N MET A 68 -4.59 3.76 -4.24
CA MET A 68 -3.22 3.31 -4.49
C MET A 68 -3.18 2.21 -5.56
N LEU A 69 -4.07 1.21 -5.51
CA LEU A 69 -4.14 0.19 -6.56
C LEU A 69 -4.69 0.72 -7.89
N ALA A 70 -5.67 1.63 -7.85
CA ALA A 70 -6.24 2.25 -9.05
C ALA A 70 -5.23 3.12 -9.81
N ALA A 71 -4.21 3.64 -9.14
CA ALA A 71 -3.09 4.33 -9.76
C ALA A 71 -2.11 3.39 -10.50
N ASP A 72 -2.39 2.07 -10.51
CA ASP A 72 -1.61 1.01 -11.16
C ASP A 72 -0.09 1.11 -10.93
N PRO A 73 0.38 1.17 -9.66
CA PRO A 73 1.80 1.16 -9.37
C PRO A 73 2.41 -0.16 -9.85
N PRO A 74 3.47 -0.14 -10.67
CA PRO A 74 4.04 -1.33 -11.29
C PRO A 74 4.35 -2.46 -10.30
N GLU A 75 4.82 -2.10 -9.12
CA GLU A 75 5.20 -3.02 -8.04
C GLU A 75 4.03 -3.72 -7.34
N LEU A 76 2.78 -3.25 -7.53
CA LEU A 76 1.57 -3.88 -6.98
C LEU A 76 0.65 -4.44 -8.07
N ARG A 77 1.12 -4.52 -9.32
CA ARG A 77 0.35 -5.20 -10.37
C ARG A 77 0.07 -6.65 -9.97
N GLY A 78 -1.20 -7.04 -10.07
CA GLY A 78 -1.66 -8.36 -9.64
C GLY A 78 -1.97 -8.50 -8.15
N TYR A 79 -1.76 -7.45 -7.34
CA TYR A 79 -2.23 -7.40 -5.96
C TYR A 79 -3.67 -6.87 -5.88
N ALA A 80 -4.44 -7.37 -4.92
CA ALA A 80 -5.78 -6.90 -4.60
C ALA A 80 -5.88 -6.59 -3.10
N VAL A 81 -6.81 -5.70 -2.72
CA VAL A 81 -7.12 -5.47 -1.31
C VAL A 81 -7.97 -6.63 -0.80
N ALA A 82 -7.50 -7.32 0.24
CA ALA A 82 -8.30 -8.25 1.03
C ALA A 82 -8.77 -7.56 2.31
N ASP A 83 -10.03 -7.75 2.70
CA ASP A 83 -10.52 -7.33 4.02
C ASP A 83 -9.92 -8.28 5.07
N CYS A 84 -9.16 -7.74 6.03
CA CYS A 84 -8.52 -8.51 7.10
C CYS A 84 -9.53 -9.20 8.03
N ARG A 85 -10.84 -8.88 7.95
CA ARG A 85 -11.89 -9.62 8.68
C ARG A 85 -12.09 -11.06 8.20
N ARG A 86 -11.42 -11.48 7.11
CA ARG A 86 -11.53 -12.83 6.51
C ARG A 86 -10.21 -13.61 6.44
N LEU A 87 -9.17 -13.21 7.17
CA LEU A 87 -7.93 -13.98 7.32
C LEU A 87 -7.95 -14.82 8.60
#